data_AF-A0A015N4S4-F1
#
_entry.id   AF-A0A015N4S4-F1
#
_cell.length_a   1.000
_cell.length_b   1.000
_cell.length_c   1.000
_cell.angle_alpha   90.00
_cell.angle_beta   90.00
_cell.angle_gamma   90.00
#
_symmetry.space_group_name_H-M   'P 1'
#
loop_
_entity.id
_entity.type
_entity.pdbx_description
1 polymer ?
#
loop_
_entity_poly.entity_id
_entity_poly.type
_entity_poly.pdbx_seq_one_letter_code
_entity_poly.pdbx_strand_id
1 'polypeptide(L)'
;MVRQLNLLQLDSFRKKFSLGIDLSYHNWSYKRTAFWLFEWFSVGVSANDPLDPVEAELISDAMMGGLIWANNEWKGYGRQYDITSLYPSIQQLNANFPIRWGKFQTLSDFVDHRGYALYGLFHAKVSGNNILFRQNKRGVYTFIDLQRAKKLSFNIQLIQDGKPNALIYDREARIPGTVIFGEYVHFLFNIKNQGGMAGHVAKRVLNMLWGALCQRKCNYKTLSTDQTDPFKFLEGHTLDSIIPVGSDQWRFQFTNPGSLFKGEYSRIAPFLLASGRKTTSELLEPYKDKV
;
A
#
# COMPACT_ATOMS: atom_id res chain seq x y z
N MET A 1 25.34 5.72 2.93
CA MET A 1 26.21 5.49 4.11
C MET A 1 25.57 4.37 4.92
N VAL A 2 26.05 3.14 4.78
CA VAL A 2 25.47 1.95 5.42
C VAL A 2 25.76 1.99 6.92
N ARG A 3 24.74 2.14 7.76
CA ARG A 3 24.89 2.03 9.22
C ARG A 3 24.86 0.55 9.61
N GLN A 4 26.01 -0.12 9.62
CA GLN A 4 26.16 -1.37 10.35
C GLN A 4 26.24 -1.05 11.85
N LEU A 5 25.25 -1.50 12.61
CA LEU A 5 25.32 -1.52 14.07
C LEU A 5 26.06 -2.78 14.52
N ASN A 6 26.95 -2.64 15.49
CA ASN A 6 27.74 -3.76 16.01
C ASN A 6 26.95 -4.58 17.06
N LEU A 7 27.41 -5.80 17.33
CA LEU A 7 26.78 -6.76 18.26
C LEU A 7 26.58 -6.18 19.68
N LEU A 8 27.44 -5.27 20.13
CA LEU A 8 27.33 -4.59 21.43
C LEU A 8 26.18 -3.57 21.47
N GLN A 9 25.93 -2.86 20.36
CA GLN A 9 24.76 -2.00 20.22
C GLN A 9 23.46 -2.82 20.18
N LEU A 10 23.48 -4.01 19.57
CA LEU A 10 22.36 -4.95 19.57
C LEU A 10 22.03 -5.48 20.98
N ASP A 11 23.04 -5.83 21.79
CA ASP A 11 22.83 -6.33 23.17
C ASP A 11 22.39 -5.24 24.15
N SER A 12 22.96 -4.04 24.04
CA SER A 12 22.51 -2.87 24.80
C SER A 12 21.05 -2.51 24.47
N PHE A 13 20.68 -2.62 23.20
CA PHE A 13 19.33 -2.35 22.73
C PHE A 13 18.32 -3.43 23.16
N ARG A 14 18.69 -4.73 23.09
CA ARG A 14 17.88 -5.83 23.63
C ARG A 14 17.62 -5.67 25.12
N LYS A 15 18.61 -5.20 25.90
CA LYS A 15 18.44 -4.88 27.33
C LYS A 15 17.61 -3.61 27.58
N LYS A 16 17.56 -2.67 26.64
CA LYS A 16 16.77 -1.44 26.75
C LYS A 16 15.30 -1.66 26.34
N PHE A 17 15.05 -2.52 25.36
CA PHE A 17 13.71 -2.87 24.84
C PHE A 17 13.12 -4.16 25.42
N SER A 18 13.84 -4.87 26.30
CA SER A 18 13.22 -5.84 27.21
C SER A 18 12.14 -5.24 28.10
N LEU A 19 11.96 -3.90 28.07
CA LEU A 19 10.94 -3.12 28.78
C LEU A 19 9.81 -2.55 27.89
N GLY A 20 9.77 -2.83 26.57
CA GLY A 20 8.63 -2.50 25.70
C GLY A 20 8.87 -1.37 24.69
N ILE A 21 7.86 -1.12 23.84
CA ILE A 21 7.88 -0.06 22.81
C ILE A 21 7.60 1.30 23.46
N ASP A 22 8.61 2.18 23.51
CA ASP A 22 8.44 3.55 24.03
C ASP A 22 8.21 4.56 22.89
N LEU A 23 6.98 5.09 22.83
CA LEU A 23 6.57 6.05 21.81
C LEU A 23 7.16 7.46 22.03
N SER A 24 7.66 7.77 23.22
CA SER A 24 8.17 9.11 23.56
C SER A 24 9.38 9.50 22.70
N TYR A 25 10.25 8.55 22.35
CA TYR A 25 11.38 8.73 21.43
C TYR A 25 10.97 9.18 20.02
N HIS A 26 9.69 9.03 19.67
CA HIS A 26 9.14 9.36 18.36
C HIS A 26 7.96 10.33 18.45
N ASN A 27 7.97 11.21 19.45
CA ASN A 27 6.96 12.24 19.69
C ASN A 27 5.55 11.65 19.82
N TRP A 28 5.44 10.51 20.51
CA TRP A 28 4.19 9.78 20.71
C TRP A 28 3.52 9.31 19.40
N SER A 29 4.26 9.29 18.29
CA SER A 29 3.75 8.90 16.98
C SER A 29 3.98 7.42 16.71
N TYR A 30 2.89 6.64 16.70
CA TYR A 30 2.90 5.26 16.24
C TYR A 30 3.48 5.10 14.84
N LYS A 31 3.23 6.05 13.93
CA LYS A 31 3.73 6.00 12.56
C LYS A 31 5.24 6.13 12.50
N ARG A 32 5.81 7.12 13.20
CA ARG A 32 7.26 7.31 13.28
C ARG A 32 7.93 6.12 13.95
N THR A 33 7.32 5.60 15.02
CA THR A 33 7.78 4.39 15.71
C THR A 33 7.77 3.17 14.79
N ALA A 34 6.70 2.99 14.00
CA ALA A 34 6.59 1.88 13.05
C ALA A 34 7.66 1.95 11.97
N PHE A 35 7.91 3.14 11.40
CA PHE A 35 8.92 3.32 10.37
C PHE A 35 10.33 3.10 10.93
N TRP A 36 10.62 3.65 12.10
CA TRP A 36 11.92 3.49 12.75
C TRP A 36 12.22 2.03 13.10
N LEU A 37 11.25 1.31 13.68
CA LEU A 37 11.40 -0.13 13.93
C LEU A 37 11.56 -0.91 12.63
N PHE A 38 10.81 -0.56 11.59
CA PHE A 38 10.94 -1.19 10.28
C PHE A 38 12.36 -1.02 9.71
N GLU A 39 12.86 0.22 9.62
CA GLU A 39 14.21 0.51 9.13
C GLU A 39 15.29 -0.23 9.93
N TRP A 40 15.08 -0.39 11.23
CA TRP A 40 15.98 -1.13 12.10
C TRP A 40 16.00 -2.64 11.82
N PHE A 41 14.83 -3.25 11.62
CA PHE A 41 14.73 -4.68 11.31
C PHE A 41 15.04 -4.98 9.83
N SER A 42 14.98 -3.99 8.95
CA SER A 42 15.22 -4.12 7.51
C SER A 42 16.61 -3.66 7.07
N VAL A 43 17.60 -3.57 7.98
CA VAL A 43 18.97 -3.07 7.65
C VAL A 43 19.65 -3.88 6.52
N GLY A 44 19.24 -5.13 6.32
CA GLY A 44 19.71 -5.98 5.20
C GLY A 44 18.99 -5.75 3.86
N VAL A 45 17.92 -4.94 3.83
CA VAL A 45 17.19 -4.57 2.61
C VAL A 45 17.79 -3.27 2.09
N SER A 46 18.32 -3.30 0.86
CA SER A 46 18.81 -2.09 0.21
C SER A 46 17.70 -1.06 0.10
N ALA A 47 18.03 0.22 0.28
CA ALA A 47 17.13 1.31 -0.07
C ALA A 47 16.63 1.14 -1.51
N ASN A 48 15.38 1.51 -1.75
CA ASN A 48 14.80 1.42 -3.06
C ASN A 48 15.53 2.35 -4.04
N ASP A 49 15.67 1.93 -5.29
CA ASP A 49 16.21 2.81 -6.33
C ASP A 49 15.35 4.09 -6.44
N PRO A 50 15.95 5.25 -6.79
CA PRO A 50 15.18 6.48 -7.01
C PRO A 50 13.98 6.24 -7.94
N LEU A 51 12.84 6.84 -7.62
CA LEU A 51 11.64 6.73 -8.45
C LEU A 51 11.73 7.69 -9.63
N ASP A 52 11.68 7.13 -10.83
CA ASP A 52 11.40 7.90 -12.03
C ASP A 52 9.95 8.47 -11.97
N PRO A 53 9.69 9.70 -12.44
CA PRO A 53 8.34 10.29 -12.40
C PRO A 53 7.25 9.47 -13.11
N VAL A 54 7.58 8.82 -14.23
CA VAL A 54 6.62 7.98 -14.98
C VAL A 54 6.32 6.70 -14.20
N GLU A 55 7.34 6.08 -13.61
CA GLU A 55 7.14 4.95 -12.70
C GLU A 55 6.31 5.37 -11.47
N ALA A 56 6.60 6.53 -10.88
CA ALA A 56 5.88 7.05 -9.72
C ALA A 56 4.39 7.28 -10.02
N GLU A 57 4.07 7.81 -11.20
CA GLU A 57 2.70 7.98 -11.67
C GLU A 57 1.98 6.63 -11.83
N LEU A 58 2.59 5.65 -12.49
CA LEU A 58 2.01 4.30 -12.62
C LEU A 58 1.78 3.62 -11.27
N ILE A 59 2.73 3.71 -10.34
CA ILE A 59 2.57 3.19 -8.98
C ILE A 59 1.39 3.88 -8.31
N SER A 60 1.32 5.21 -8.39
CA SER A 60 0.22 5.99 -7.82
C SER A 60 -1.11 5.56 -8.42
N ASP A 61 -1.20 5.42 -9.73
CA ASP A 61 -2.43 5.04 -10.42
C ASP A 61 -2.84 3.59 -10.09
N ALA A 62 -1.89 2.68 -9.87
CA ALA A 62 -2.17 1.31 -9.43
C ALA A 62 -2.58 1.20 -7.96
N MET A 63 -2.31 2.22 -7.12
CA MET A 63 -2.65 2.22 -5.71
C MET A 63 -4.16 2.46 -5.47
N MET A 64 -4.93 1.38 -5.58
CA MET A 64 -6.31 1.34 -5.12
C MET A 64 -6.38 0.94 -3.64
N GLY A 65 -7.38 1.46 -2.93
CA GLY A 65 -7.69 1.02 -1.56
C GLY A 65 -8.29 -0.40 -1.50
N GLY A 66 -8.93 -0.72 -0.37
CA GLY A 66 -9.59 -2.02 -0.16
C GLY A 66 -10.75 -2.29 -1.12
N LEU A 67 -11.21 -3.53 -1.18
CA LEU A 67 -12.44 -3.89 -1.88
C LEU A 67 -13.63 -3.36 -1.06
N ILE A 68 -14.43 -2.47 -1.65
CA ILE A 68 -15.55 -1.83 -0.98
C ILE A 68 -16.76 -1.92 -1.90
N TRP A 69 -17.86 -2.43 -1.37
CA TRP A 69 -19.15 -2.48 -2.03
C TRP A 69 -20.24 -2.44 -0.95
N ALA A 70 -21.39 -1.89 -1.28
CA ALA A 70 -22.56 -1.89 -0.41
C ALA A 70 -23.83 -1.96 -1.24
N ASN A 71 -24.80 -2.75 -0.78
CA ASN A 71 -26.18 -2.62 -1.21
C ASN A 71 -26.84 -1.53 -0.37
N ASN A 72 -27.03 -0.33 -0.95
CA ASN A 72 -27.60 0.82 -0.25
C ASN A 72 -29.07 0.62 0.17
N GLU A 73 -29.74 -0.40 -0.36
CA GLU A 73 -31.13 -0.74 -0.02
C GLU A 73 -31.23 -1.84 1.04
N TRP A 74 -30.12 -2.47 1.43
CA TRP A 74 -30.13 -3.58 2.37
C TRP A 74 -30.62 -3.15 3.75
N LYS A 75 -31.51 -3.96 4.33
CA LYS A 75 -32.07 -3.78 5.67
C LYS A 75 -32.13 -5.12 6.38
N GLY A 76 -31.84 -5.15 7.67
CA GLY A 76 -32.00 -6.32 8.51
C GLY A 76 -30.88 -6.52 9.50
N TYR A 77 -30.80 -7.75 10.02
CA TYR A 77 -29.74 -8.17 10.93
C TYR A 77 -28.55 -8.72 10.14
N GLY A 78 -27.34 -8.26 10.47
CA GLY A 78 -26.10 -8.69 9.83
C GLY A 78 -25.06 -9.14 10.85
N ARG A 79 -24.14 -10.00 10.42
CA ARG A 79 -22.94 -10.36 11.18
C ARG A 79 -21.72 -9.77 10.49
N GLN A 80 -20.88 -9.10 11.26
CA GLN A 80 -19.63 -8.54 10.77
C GLN A 80 -18.47 -9.49 11.09
N TYR A 81 -17.63 -9.73 10.10
CA TYR A 81 -16.37 -10.46 10.24
C TYR A 81 -15.23 -9.55 9.81
N ASP A 82 -14.09 -9.66 10.49
CA ASP A 82 -12.88 -8.91 10.17
C ASP A 82 -11.67 -9.84 10.12
N ILE A 83 -10.78 -9.60 9.16
CA ILE A 83 -9.55 -10.37 9.05
C ILE A 83 -8.55 -9.79 10.04
N THR A 84 -8.16 -10.59 11.03
CA THR A 84 -7.20 -10.17 12.04
C THR A 84 -5.87 -9.79 11.38
N SER A 85 -5.53 -8.50 11.43
CA SER A 85 -4.23 -8.00 10.95
C SER A 85 -3.94 -8.38 9.48
N LEU A 86 -4.89 -8.15 8.57
CA LEU A 86 -4.79 -8.50 7.14
C LEU A 86 -3.46 -8.10 6.48
N TYR A 87 -3.04 -6.83 6.59
CA TYR A 87 -1.79 -6.40 5.93
C TYR A 87 -0.54 -6.99 6.59
N PRO A 88 -0.42 -7.02 7.93
CA PRO A 88 0.66 -7.77 8.58
C PRO A 88 0.72 -9.25 8.19
N SER A 89 -0.41 -9.94 8.04
CA SER A 89 -0.39 -11.34 7.63
C SER A 89 0.10 -11.50 6.19
N ILE A 90 -0.29 -10.59 5.28
CA ILE A 90 0.25 -10.56 3.90
C ILE A 90 1.75 -10.26 3.88
N GLN A 91 2.22 -9.33 4.72
CA GLN A 91 3.65 -8.98 4.82
C GLN A 91 4.51 -10.19 5.24
N GLN A 92 3.95 -11.13 6.00
CA GLN A 92 4.62 -12.38 6.39
C GLN A 92 4.53 -13.50 5.34
N LEU A 93 3.71 -13.35 4.29
CA LEU A 93 3.68 -14.32 3.21
C LEU A 93 4.96 -14.24 2.38
N ASN A 94 5.27 -15.32 1.67
CA ASN A 94 6.35 -15.36 0.67
C ASN A 94 5.98 -14.59 -0.63
N ALA A 95 5.16 -13.54 -0.51
CA ALA A 95 4.87 -12.61 -1.60
C ALA A 95 6.14 -11.80 -1.88
N ASN A 96 6.48 -11.66 -3.16
CA ASN A 96 7.61 -10.83 -3.56
C ASN A 96 7.18 -9.36 -3.63
N PHE A 97 8.07 -8.42 -3.32
CA PHE A 97 7.81 -7.00 -3.44
C PHE A 97 8.94 -6.33 -4.24
N PRO A 98 8.63 -5.42 -5.19
CA PRO A 98 9.66 -4.72 -5.93
C PRO A 98 10.38 -3.70 -5.04
N ILE A 99 11.70 -3.67 -5.18
CA ILE A 99 12.58 -2.71 -4.51
C ILE A 99 13.48 -1.96 -5.51
N ARG A 100 13.70 -2.53 -6.70
CA ARG A 100 14.49 -1.94 -7.78
C ARG A 100 13.62 -1.52 -8.96
N TRP A 101 14.22 -0.85 -9.93
CA TRP A 101 13.57 -0.46 -11.17
C TRP A 101 12.91 -1.63 -11.91
N GLY A 102 11.71 -1.36 -12.43
CA GLY A 102 11.06 -2.21 -13.42
C GLY A 102 11.50 -1.86 -14.85
N LYS A 103 11.10 -2.69 -15.80
CA LYS A 103 11.31 -2.49 -17.23
C LYS A 103 9.99 -2.17 -17.90
N PHE A 104 9.93 -1.03 -18.57
CA PHE A 104 8.80 -0.66 -19.41
C PHE A 104 8.75 -1.54 -20.67
N GLN A 105 7.58 -2.09 -20.96
CA GLN A 105 7.36 -2.98 -22.10
C GLN A 105 6.00 -2.70 -22.73
N THR A 106 5.88 -3.03 -24.02
CA THR A 106 4.60 -3.11 -24.73
C THR A 106 4.30 -4.59 -24.95
N LEU A 107 3.26 -5.08 -24.28
CA LEU A 107 2.88 -6.48 -24.28
C LEU A 107 1.50 -6.66 -24.92
N SER A 108 1.28 -7.79 -25.59
CA SER A 108 -0.04 -8.18 -26.08
C SER A 108 -0.92 -8.78 -24.97
N ASP A 109 -0.32 -9.42 -23.98
CA ASP A 109 -0.98 -10.06 -22.84
C ASP A 109 -0.13 -9.90 -21.56
N PHE A 110 -0.76 -9.99 -20.39
CA PHE A 110 -0.10 -9.95 -19.09
C PHE A 110 0.44 -11.33 -18.65
N VAL A 111 0.17 -12.38 -19.42
CA VAL A 111 0.76 -13.72 -19.24
C VAL A 111 1.84 -13.99 -20.28
N ASP A 112 2.84 -14.79 -19.91
CA ASP A 112 3.88 -15.26 -20.82
C ASP A 112 3.41 -16.40 -21.73
N HIS A 113 4.29 -16.86 -22.62
CA HIS A 113 4.04 -17.97 -23.56
C HIS A 113 3.70 -19.30 -22.87
N ARG A 114 3.98 -19.44 -21.57
CA ARG A 114 3.66 -20.63 -20.75
C ARG A 114 2.39 -20.44 -19.92
N GLY A 115 1.74 -19.28 -20.04
CA GLY A 115 0.54 -18.93 -19.29
C GLY A 115 0.80 -18.41 -17.88
N TYR A 116 2.06 -18.13 -17.50
CA TYR A 116 2.38 -17.52 -16.21
C TYR A 116 2.21 -16.01 -16.26
N ALA A 117 1.53 -15.44 -15.26
CA ALA A 117 1.40 -13.99 -15.16
C ALA A 117 2.76 -13.33 -14.93
N LEU A 118 3.06 -12.32 -15.75
CA LEU A 118 4.24 -11.49 -15.60
C LEU A 118 4.07 -10.60 -14.36
N TYR A 119 5.12 -10.50 -13.55
CA TYR A 119 5.05 -9.72 -12.32
C TYR A 119 5.24 -8.24 -12.64
N GLY A 120 4.17 -7.45 -12.54
CA GLY A 120 4.24 -6.04 -12.91
C GLY A 120 2.96 -5.23 -12.67
N LEU A 121 3.01 -3.99 -13.15
CA LEU A 121 1.87 -3.09 -13.33
C LEU A 121 1.51 -3.05 -14.82
N PHE A 122 0.22 -2.96 -15.13
CA PHE A 122 -0.31 -3.06 -16.48
C PHE A 122 -1.38 -1.98 -16.72
N HIS A 123 -1.27 -1.27 -17.83
CA HIS A 123 -2.29 -0.37 -18.31
C HIS A 123 -3.28 -1.16 -19.19
N ALA A 124 -4.49 -1.38 -18.67
CA ALA A 124 -5.47 -2.28 -19.24
C ALA A 124 -6.90 -1.76 -19.09
N LYS A 125 -7.73 -2.10 -20.08
CA LYS A 125 -9.18 -2.04 -19.97
C LYS A 125 -9.67 -3.38 -19.42
N VAL A 126 -10.33 -3.32 -18.27
CA VAL A 126 -10.93 -4.49 -17.61
C VAL A 126 -12.45 -4.29 -17.59
N SER A 127 -13.18 -5.13 -18.33
CA SER A 127 -14.64 -5.03 -18.44
C SER A 127 -15.34 -6.29 -17.89
N GLY A 128 -16.40 -6.05 -17.13
CA GLY A 128 -17.17 -7.06 -16.42
C GLY A 128 -17.85 -6.43 -15.21
N ASN A 129 -18.80 -7.14 -14.62
CA ASN A 129 -19.54 -6.68 -13.45
C ASN A 129 -19.53 -7.77 -12.38
N ASN A 130 -18.82 -7.52 -11.28
CA ASN A 130 -18.77 -8.43 -10.14
C ASN A 130 -18.38 -7.63 -8.89
N ILE A 131 -19.17 -7.75 -7.82
CA ILE A 131 -18.94 -7.08 -6.53
C ILE A 131 -17.61 -7.48 -5.87
N LEU A 132 -17.05 -8.62 -6.28
CA LEU A 132 -15.80 -9.16 -5.77
C LEU A 132 -14.56 -8.54 -6.46
N PHE A 133 -14.74 -7.61 -7.40
CA PHE A 133 -13.64 -6.93 -8.08
C PHE A 133 -13.78 -5.41 -7.99
N ARG A 134 -12.70 -4.75 -7.59
CA ARG A 134 -12.63 -3.28 -7.60
C ARG A 134 -12.01 -2.82 -8.92
N GLN A 135 -12.79 -2.16 -9.76
CA GLN A 135 -12.26 -1.53 -10.96
C GLN A 135 -11.36 -0.33 -10.64
N ASN A 136 -10.31 -0.16 -11.45
CA ASN A 136 -9.46 1.02 -11.42
C ASN A 136 -9.88 2.02 -12.49
N LYS A 137 -10.30 3.22 -12.06
CA LYS A 137 -10.65 4.33 -12.97
C LYS A 137 -9.47 4.83 -13.81
N ARG A 138 -8.25 4.63 -13.34
CA ARG A 138 -7.01 4.99 -14.06
C ARG A 138 -6.57 3.90 -15.04
N GLY A 139 -7.21 2.73 -15.04
CA GLY A 139 -6.84 1.63 -15.94
C GLY A 139 -5.51 0.94 -15.60
N VAL A 140 -4.85 1.25 -14.48
CA VAL A 140 -3.58 0.62 -14.10
C VAL A 140 -3.82 -0.48 -13.06
N TYR A 141 -3.38 -1.70 -13.34
CA TYR A 141 -3.63 -2.88 -12.50
C TYR A 141 -2.34 -3.60 -12.17
N THR A 142 -2.26 -4.22 -10.99
CA THR A 142 -1.20 -5.19 -10.73
C THR A 142 -1.51 -6.52 -11.41
N PHE A 143 -0.50 -7.37 -11.62
CA PHE A 143 -0.75 -8.75 -12.07
C PHE A 143 -1.70 -9.52 -11.13
N ILE A 144 -1.72 -9.19 -9.83
CA ILE A 144 -2.61 -9.80 -8.82
C ILE A 144 -4.07 -9.44 -9.13
N ASP A 145 -4.32 -8.16 -9.42
CA ASP A 145 -5.65 -7.69 -9.81
C ASP A 145 -6.08 -8.36 -11.12
N LEU A 146 -5.22 -8.41 -12.15
CA LEU A 146 -5.53 -9.03 -13.43
C LEU A 146 -5.76 -10.54 -13.32
N GLN A 147 -4.98 -11.26 -12.52
CA GLN A 147 -5.23 -12.67 -12.23
C GLN A 147 -6.59 -12.87 -11.56
N ARG A 148 -6.96 -12.00 -10.62
CA ARG A 148 -8.27 -12.09 -9.97
C ARG A 148 -9.40 -11.77 -10.94
N ALA A 149 -9.25 -10.73 -11.77
CA ALA A 149 -10.19 -10.39 -12.83
C ALA A 149 -10.41 -11.57 -13.79
N LYS A 150 -9.34 -12.23 -14.23
CA LYS A 150 -9.40 -13.43 -15.08
C LYS A 150 -10.16 -14.58 -14.42
N LYS A 151 -9.92 -14.87 -13.13
CA LYS A 151 -10.68 -15.88 -12.36
C LYS A 151 -12.18 -15.55 -12.27
N LEU A 152 -12.50 -14.26 -12.16
CA LEU A 152 -13.87 -13.75 -12.11
C LEU A 152 -14.51 -13.57 -13.50
N SER A 153 -13.87 -14.08 -14.56
CA SER A 153 -14.35 -14.03 -15.95
C SER A 153 -14.52 -12.61 -16.51
N PHE A 154 -13.72 -11.64 -16.03
CA PHE A 154 -13.64 -10.33 -16.68
C PHE A 154 -12.88 -10.42 -18.00
N ASN A 155 -13.27 -9.60 -18.97
CA ASN A 155 -12.49 -9.37 -20.17
C ASN A 155 -11.36 -8.38 -19.86
N ILE A 156 -10.13 -8.72 -20.27
CA ILE A 156 -8.93 -7.93 -20.01
C ILE A 156 -8.27 -7.63 -21.35
N GLN A 157 -8.04 -6.35 -21.63
CA GLN A 157 -7.36 -5.89 -22.84
C GLN A 157 -6.27 -4.91 -22.46
N LEU A 158 -5.00 -5.24 -22.71
CA LEU A 158 -3.91 -4.28 -22.53
C LEU A 158 -4.06 -3.16 -23.56
N ILE A 159 -3.79 -1.92 -23.13
CA ILE A 159 -3.91 -0.75 -24.00
C ILE A 159 -2.76 -0.73 -25.01
N GLN A 160 -3.07 -0.47 -26.28
CA GLN A 160 -2.13 -0.50 -27.42
C GLN A 160 -2.10 0.87 -28.11
N ASP A 161 -1.65 1.91 -27.41
CA ASP A 161 -1.66 3.31 -27.86
C ASP A 161 -0.28 3.81 -28.34
N GLY A 162 0.65 2.88 -28.62
CA GLY A 162 2.02 3.20 -29.02
C GLY A 162 2.96 3.56 -27.86
N LYS A 163 2.46 3.59 -26.61
CA LYS A 163 3.28 3.74 -25.40
C LYS A 163 3.48 2.39 -24.72
N PRO A 164 4.49 2.25 -23.83
CA PRO A 164 4.60 1.08 -22.97
C PRO A 164 3.32 0.89 -22.13
N ASN A 165 2.80 -0.32 -22.12
CA ASN A 165 1.57 -0.67 -21.41
C ASN A 165 1.81 -1.55 -20.18
N ALA A 166 3.08 -1.89 -19.90
CA ALA A 166 3.46 -2.67 -18.74
C ALA A 166 4.77 -2.17 -18.14
N LEU A 167 4.85 -2.25 -16.81
CA LEU A 167 6.07 -2.08 -16.02
C LEU A 167 6.35 -3.41 -15.32
N ILE A 168 7.36 -4.14 -15.79
CA ILE A 168 7.67 -5.50 -15.36
C ILE A 168 8.83 -5.50 -14.36
N TYR A 169 8.66 -6.20 -13.24
CA TYR A 169 9.70 -6.40 -12.23
C TYR A 169 10.22 -7.83 -12.31
N ASP A 170 11.44 -7.98 -12.82
CA ASP A 170 12.13 -9.26 -12.88
C ASP A 170 12.41 -9.84 -11.49
N ARG A 171 12.84 -11.10 -11.42
CA ARG A 171 13.17 -11.77 -10.14
C ARG A 171 14.22 -10.99 -9.33
N GLU A 172 15.22 -10.41 -9.98
CA GLU A 172 16.29 -9.65 -9.34
C GLU A 172 15.85 -8.27 -8.82
N ALA A 173 14.72 -7.76 -9.31
CA ALA A 173 14.16 -6.48 -8.87
C ALA A 173 13.26 -6.60 -7.64
N ARG A 174 13.08 -7.82 -7.12
CA ARG A 174 12.10 -8.16 -6.09
C ARG A 174 12.74 -8.92 -4.94
N ILE A 175 12.21 -8.70 -3.73
CA ILE A 175 12.60 -9.42 -2.52
C ILE A 175 11.35 -10.01 -1.86
N PRO A 176 11.42 -11.23 -1.28
CA PRO A 176 10.31 -11.79 -0.51
C PRO A 176 9.92 -10.93 0.70
N GLY A 177 8.62 -10.81 0.97
CA GLY A 177 8.07 -10.09 2.12
C GLY A 177 8.57 -10.63 3.46
N THR A 178 8.79 -11.94 3.56
CA THR A 178 9.43 -12.58 4.73
C THR A 178 10.81 -12.00 5.04
N VAL A 179 11.58 -11.62 4.02
CA VAL A 179 12.89 -10.99 4.18
C VAL A 179 12.75 -9.51 4.56
N ILE A 180 11.77 -8.80 3.98
CA ILE A 180 11.56 -7.37 4.22
C ILE A 180 10.93 -7.10 5.59
N PHE A 181 9.93 -7.91 5.98
CA PHE A 181 9.03 -7.64 7.09
C PHE A 181 9.10 -8.69 8.21
N GLY A 182 9.73 -9.85 7.99
CA GLY A 182 9.61 -11.01 8.88
C GLY A 182 9.97 -10.71 10.33
N GLU A 183 11.17 -10.15 10.56
CA GLU A 183 11.67 -9.80 11.89
C GLU A 183 10.81 -8.72 12.57
N TYR A 184 10.44 -7.66 11.82
CA TYR A 184 9.56 -6.59 12.30
C TYR A 184 8.22 -7.14 12.78
N VAL A 185 7.57 -7.97 11.96
CA VAL A 185 6.25 -8.51 12.27
C VAL A 185 6.35 -9.52 13.41
N HIS A 186 7.34 -10.41 13.41
CA HIS A 186 7.57 -11.39 14.49
C HIS A 186 7.77 -10.70 15.84
N PHE A 187 8.62 -9.69 15.91
CA PHE A 187 8.87 -8.90 17.12
C PHE A 187 7.58 -8.30 17.68
N LEU A 188 6.80 -7.59 16.85
CA LEU A 188 5.57 -6.93 17.29
C LEU A 188 4.45 -7.91 17.62
N PHE A 189 4.35 -9.05 16.93
CA PHE A 189 3.37 -10.08 17.26
C PHE A 189 3.63 -10.70 18.63
N ASN A 190 4.89 -10.94 18.98
CA ASN A 190 5.25 -11.48 20.30
C ASN A 190 4.78 -10.54 21.42
N ILE A 191 4.98 -9.22 21.27
CA ILE A 191 4.50 -8.23 22.25
C ILE A 191 2.98 -8.11 22.22
N LYS A 192 2.36 -8.09 21.03
CA LYS A 192 0.90 -8.06 20.86
C LYS A 192 0.21 -9.20 21.62
N ASN A 193 0.78 -10.40 21.57
CA ASN A 193 0.20 -11.60 22.19
C ASN A 193 0.37 -11.66 23.71
N GLN A 194 1.28 -10.86 24.30
CA GLN A 194 1.38 -10.71 25.76
C GLN A 194 0.16 -9.97 26.35
N GLY A 195 -0.59 -9.23 25.54
CA GLY A 195 -1.77 -8.48 25.97
C GLY A 195 -1.43 -7.20 26.74
N GLY A 196 -2.43 -6.64 27.43
CA GLY A 196 -2.30 -5.39 28.18
C GLY A 196 -1.96 -4.17 27.31
N MET A 197 -1.50 -3.09 27.96
CA MET A 197 -1.20 -1.83 27.29
C MET A 197 -0.10 -1.97 26.23
N ALA A 198 0.96 -2.74 26.52
CA ALA A 198 2.04 -3.02 25.59
C ALA A 198 1.51 -3.75 24.34
N GLY A 199 0.64 -4.75 24.49
CA GLY A 199 0.02 -5.45 23.37
C GLY A 199 -0.86 -4.54 22.51
N HIS A 200 -1.60 -3.61 23.12
CA HIS A 200 -2.38 -2.61 22.39
C HIS A 200 -1.50 -1.65 21.59
N VAL A 201 -0.39 -1.18 22.16
CA VAL A 201 0.58 -0.32 21.46
C VAL A 201 1.22 -1.08 20.31
N ALA A 202 1.68 -2.32 20.53
CA ALA A 202 2.29 -3.15 19.50
C ALA A 202 1.33 -3.40 18.33
N LYS A 203 0.05 -3.71 18.61
CA LYS A 203 -0.99 -3.86 17.57
C LYS A 203 -1.14 -2.59 16.72
N ARG A 204 -1.15 -1.41 17.36
CA ARG A 204 -1.26 -0.12 16.65
C ARG A 204 -0.04 0.17 15.79
N VAL A 205 1.18 -0.03 16.32
CA VAL A 205 2.42 0.14 15.57
C VAL A 205 2.45 -0.80 14.36
N LEU A 206 2.15 -2.08 14.58
CA LEU A 206 2.13 -3.11 13.54
C LEU A 206 1.17 -2.75 12.39
N ASN A 207 -0.06 -2.36 12.72
CA ASN A 207 -1.07 -2.01 11.73
C ASN A 207 -0.78 -0.67 11.02
N MET A 208 0.13 0.16 11.54
CA MET A 208 0.47 1.47 10.96
C MET A 208 1.49 1.37 9.82
N LEU A 209 2.34 0.33 9.81
CA LEU A 209 3.49 0.26 8.91
C LEU A 209 3.08 0.36 7.44
N TRP A 210 2.12 -0.47 6.99
CA TRP A 210 1.72 -0.48 5.59
C TRP A 210 1.26 0.92 5.13
N GLY A 211 0.47 1.62 5.94
CA GLY A 211 -0.02 2.96 5.62
C GLY A 211 1.12 3.99 5.58
N ALA A 212 2.16 3.79 6.37
CA ALA A 212 3.35 4.62 6.36
C ALA A 212 4.20 4.40 5.10
N LEU A 213 4.42 3.14 4.69
CA LEU A 213 5.16 2.78 3.47
C LEU A 213 4.47 3.29 2.21
N CYS A 214 3.13 3.28 2.22
CA CYS A 214 2.28 3.68 1.10
C CYS A 214 1.92 5.19 1.13
N GLN A 215 2.58 6.01 1.96
CA GLN A 215 2.13 7.38 2.18
C GLN A 215 2.43 8.28 0.98
N ARG A 216 1.35 8.78 0.35
CA ARG A 216 1.42 9.88 -0.62
C ARG A 216 1.84 11.18 0.04
N LYS A 217 2.61 11.97 -0.68
CA LYS A 217 2.99 13.33 -0.29
C LYS A 217 1.91 14.29 -0.77
N CYS A 218 1.02 14.61 0.17
CA CYS A 218 -0.06 15.57 -0.06
C CYS A 218 0.16 16.82 0.79
N ASN A 219 -0.17 17.96 0.20
CA ASN A 219 -0.26 19.26 0.87
C ASN A 219 -1.73 19.57 1.11
N TYR A 220 -2.06 20.07 2.28
CA TYR A 220 -3.42 20.46 2.64
C TYR A 220 -3.47 21.95 2.90
N LYS A 221 -4.47 22.62 2.33
CA LYS A 221 -4.84 23.99 2.72
C LYS A 221 -6.31 23.98 3.13
N THR A 222 -6.60 24.50 4.32
CA THR A 222 -7.98 24.69 4.79
C THR A 222 -8.38 26.12 4.49
N LEU A 223 -9.53 26.30 3.86
CA LEU A 223 -10.17 27.59 3.67
C LEU A 223 -11.46 27.65 4.48
N SER A 224 -11.79 28.84 4.93
CA SER A 224 -12.99 29.15 5.69
C SER A 224 -13.77 30.28 4.99
N THR A 225 -15.08 30.37 5.21
CA THR A 225 -15.94 31.36 4.53
C THR A 225 -15.60 32.81 4.87
N ASP A 226 -14.93 33.05 6.00
CA ASP A 226 -14.47 34.35 6.49
C ASP A 226 -13.15 34.81 5.84
N GLN A 227 -12.52 33.99 5.00
CA GLN A 227 -11.27 34.34 4.34
C GLN A 227 -11.51 35.30 3.16
N THR A 228 -10.95 36.51 3.28
CA THR A 228 -11.07 37.58 2.27
C THR A 228 -9.95 37.57 1.23
N ASP A 229 -8.80 36.97 1.56
CA ASP A 229 -7.67 36.88 0.64
C ASP A 229 -7.94 35.87 -0.49
N PRO A 230 -7.63 36.22 -1.76
CA PRO A 230 -7.81 35.31 -2.88
C PRO A 230 -6.95 34.06 -2.70
N PHE A 231 -7.58 32.89 -2.80
CA PHE A 231 -6.89 31.61 -2.68
C PHE A 231 -5.88 31.41 -3.81
N LYS A 232 -4.61 31.26 -3.43
CA LYS A 232 -3.54 30.92 -4.38
C LYS A 232 -3.31 29.41 -4.42
N PHE A 233 -3.58 28.85 -5.59
CA PHE A 233 -3.18 27.49 -5.93
C PHE A 233 -1.66 27.33 -5.79
N LEU A 234 -1.24 26.17 -5.30
CA LEU A 234 0.18 25.84 -5.19
C LEU A 234 0.73 25.59 -6.59
N GLU A 235 1.67 26.42 -7.02
CA GLU A 235 2.33 26.25 -8.32
C GLU A 235 3.01 24.88 -8.41
N GLY A 236 2.95 24.26 -9.59
CA GLY A 236 3.48 22.91 -9.82
C GLY A 236 2.73 21.78 -9.09
N HIS A 237 1.58 22.06 -8.47
CA HIS A 237 0.75 21.05 -7.82
C HIS A 237 -0.58 20.84 -8.53
N THR A 238 -1.08 19.61 -8.43
CA THR A 238 -2.41 19.22 -8.90
C THR A 238 -3.37 19.23 -7.72
N LEU A 239 -4.56 19.83 -7.90
CA LEU A 239 -5.66 19.70 -6.94
C LEU A 239 -6.28 18.30 -7.08
N ASP A 240 -6.20 17.49 -6.03
CA ASP A 240 -6.71 16.12 -6.02
C ASP A 240 -8.17 16.05 -5.56
N SER A 241 -8.51 16.81 -4.51
CA SER A 241 -9.83 16.78 -3.90
C SER A 241 -10.12 18.02 -3.04
N ILE A 242 -11.41 18.25 -2.80
CA ILE A 242 -11.93 19.25 -1.87
C ILE A 242 -12.79 18.50 -0.87
N ILE A 243 -12.47 18.62 0.42
CA ILE A 243 -13.10 17.87 1.51
C ILE A 243 -13.78 18.86 2.46
N PRO A 244 -15.11 18.81 2.65
CA PRO A 244 -15.75 19.62 3.68
C PRO A 244 -15.31 19.16 5.08
N VAL A 245 -14.89 20.10 5.95
CA VAL A 245 -14.43 19.81 7.33
C VAL A 245 -15.38 20.40 8.38
N GLY A 246 -16.39 21.14 7.94
CA GLY A 246 -17.45 21.74 8.77
C GLY A 246 -18.50 22.39 7.86
N SER A 247 -19.39 23.18 8.45
CA SER A 247 -20.37 23.99 7.69
C SER A 247 -19.70 25.01 6.78
N ASP A 248 -18.58 25.57 7.24
CA ASP A 248 -17.97 26.77 6.64
C ASP A 248 -16.50 26.56 6.26
N GLN A 249 -16.02 25.31 6.25
CA GLN A 249 -14.63 25.00 6.00
C GLN A 249 -14.43 23.90 4.96
N TRP A 250 -13.50 24.15 4.04
CA TRP A 250 -13.09 23.19 3.02
C TRP A 250 -11.59 22.97 3.06
N ARG A 251 -11.18 21.71 3.06
CA ARG A 251 -9.79 21.30 2.96
C ARG A 251 -9.48 20.88 1.54
N PHE A 252 -8.59 21.63 0.91
CA PHE A 252 -8.05 21.36 -0.42
C PHE A 252 -6.83 20.48 -0.28
N GLN A 253 -6.82 19.37 -1.01
CA GLN A 253 -5.70 18.44 -1.06
C GLN A 253 -4.96 18.58 -2.39
N PHE A 254 -3.64 18.74 -2.31
CA PHE A 254 -2.76 18.91 -3.45
C PHE A 254 -1.66 17.85 -3.47
N THR A 255 -1.24 17.43 -4.65
CA THR A 255 -0.05 16.61 -4.89
C THR A 255 0.92 17.31 -5.83
N ASN A 256 2.22 17.02 -5.68
CA ASN A 256 3.24 17.43 -6.64
C ASN A 256 3.59 16.22 -7.52
N PRO A 257 3.32 16.27 -8.84
CA PRO A 257 3.64 15.17 -9.75
C PRO A 257 5.12 14.76 -9.74
N GLY A 258 6.03 15.72 -9.51
CA GLY A 258 7.47 15.45 -9.39
C GLY A 258 7.89 14.81 -8.05
N SER A 259 6.98 14.69 -7.08
CA SER A 259 7.28 14.13 -5.75
C SER A 259 6.01 13.53 -5.12
N LEU A 260 5.50 12.43 -5.68
CA LEU A 260 4.22 11.83 -5.26
C LEU A 260 4.24 11.12 -3.89
N PHE A 261 5.40 10.68 -3.40
CA PHE A 261 5.52 9.86 -2.20
C PHE A 261 6.39 10.51 -1.12
N LYS A 262 6.12 10.17 0.15
CA LYS A 262 6.92 10.68 1.29
C LYS A 262 8.13 9.81 1.62
N GLY A 263 8.11 8.53 1.25
CA GLY A 263 9.14 7.56 1.61
C GLY A 263 9.59 6.73 0.42
N GLU A 264 10.57 5.86 0.66
CA GLU A 264 11.31 5.14 -0.37
C GLU A 264 10.58 3.87 -0.86
N TYR A 265 9.63 3.36 -0.08
CA TYR A 265 9.01 2.04 -0.27
C TYR A 265 7.69 2.06 -1.07
N SER A 266 7.45 3.06 -1.90
CA SER A 266 6.17 3.20 -2.62
C SER A 266 5.86 2.04 -3.57
N ARG A 267 6.89 1.40 -4.15
CA ARG A 267 6.77 0.21 -5.03
C ARG A 267 6.05 -0.96 -4.36
N ILE A 268 6.08 -1.06 -3.04
CA ILE A 268 5.41 -2.12 -2.26
C ILE A 268 3.88 -1.94 -2.30
N ALA A 269 3.43 -0.68 -2.33
CA ALA A 269 2.04 -0.31 -2.06
C ALA A 269 1.02 -0.97 -3.00
N PRO A 270 1.16 -0.92 -4.34
CA PRO A 270 0.17 -1.52 -5.23
C PRO A 270 -0.03 -3.01 -4.97
N PHE A 271 1.06 -3.76 -4.77
CA PHE A 271 1.05 -5.21 -4.60
C PHE A 271 0.51 -5.63 -3.23
N LEU A 272 0.84 -4.88 -2.17
CA LEU A 272 0.31 -5.13 -0.84
C LEU A 272 -1.20 -4.90 -0.80
N LEU A 273 -1.66 -3.81 -1.40
CA LEU A 273 -3.09 -3.47 -1.47
C LEU A 273 -3.87 -4.43 -2.37
N ALA A 274 -3.29 -4.83 -3.51
CA ALA A 274 -3.87 -5.82 -4.40
C ALA A 274 -3.99 -7.20 -3.75
N SER A 275 -2.98 -7.60 -2.97
CA SER A 275 -3.04 -8.83 -2.16
C SER A 275 -4.18 -8.78 -1.15
N GLY A 276 -4.37 -7.64 -0.47
CA GLY A 276 -5.50 -7.42 0.44
C GLY A 276 -6.84 -7.58 -0.28
N ARG A 277 -7.01 -6.92 -1.43
CA ARG A 277 -8.23 -7.06 -2.26
C ARG A 277 -8.46 -8.48 -2.71
N LYS A 278 -7.42 -9.19 -3.17
CA LYS A 278 -7.52 -10.59 -3.59
C LYS A 278 -7.98 -11.47 -2.43
N THR A 279 -7.34 -11.35 -1.26
CA THR A 279 -7.71 -12.12 -0.07
C THR A 279 -9.17 -11.90 0.33
N THR A 280 -9.61 -10.63 0.41
CA THR A 280 -11.02 -10.31 0.69
C THR A 280 -11.95 -10.87 -0.38
N SER A 281 -11.58 -10.72 -1.65
CA SER A 281 -12.37 -11.20 -2.78
C SER A 281 -12.54 -12.72 -2.78
N GLU A 282 -11.47 -13.48 -2.54
CA GLU A 282 -11.49 -14.95 -2.48
C GLU A 282 -12.27 -15.45 -1.24
N LEU A 283 -12.16 -14.76 -0.10
CA LEU A 283 -12.91 -15.10 1.12
C LEU A 283 -14.42 -14.85 0.99
N LEU A 284 -14.81 -13.78 0.30
CA LEU A 284 -16.21 -13.42 0.11
C LEU A 284 -16.89 -14.21 -1.02
N GLU A 285 -16.12 -14.82 -1.92
CA GLU A 285 -16.66 -15.50 -3.10
C GLU A 285 -17.74 -16.56 -2.80
N PRO A 286 -17.58 -17.44 -1.80
CA PRO A 286 -18.63 -18.39 -1.41
C PRO A 286 -19.88 -17.75 -0.80
N TYR A 287 -19.80 -16.47 -0.43
CA TYR A 287 -20.85 -15.72 0.26
C TYR A 287 -21.38 -14.55 -0.56
N LYS A 288 -21.00 -14.43 -1.83
CA LYS A 288 -21.30 -13.26 -2.69
C LYS A 288 -22.80 -12.96 -2.81
N ASP A 289 -23.66 -13.97 -2.69
CA ASP A 289 -25.12 -13.83 -2.78
C ASP A 289 -25.77 -13.45 -1.43
N LYS A 290 -24.95 -13.36 -0.36
CA LYS A 290 -25.37 -13.01 1.01
C LYS A 290 -24.86 -11.63 1.45
N VAL A 291 -24.02 -10.98 0.64
CA VAL A 291 -23.47 -9.65 0.90
C VAL A 291 -24.28 -8.58 0.18
#